data_AF-A0A367EZV3-F1
#
_entry.id   AF-A0A367EZV3-F1
#
_cell.length_a   1.000
_cell.length_b   1.000
_cell.length_c   1.000
_cell.angle_alpha   90.00
_cell.angle_beta   90.00
_cell.angle_gamma   90.00
#
_symmetry.space_group_name_H-M   'P 1'
#
loop_
_entity.id
_entity.type
_entity.pdbx_description
1 polymer ?
#
loop_
_entity_poly.entity_id
_entity_poly.type
_entity_poly.pdbx_seq_one_letter_code
_entity_poly.pdbx_strand_id
1 'polypeptide(L)'
;MLLVLVLVLALAVLGGGATLATRSGVFADESYCWGAWAEDSGPRVLGDDFARVAEESGSPERGERATCVVAFGVPGTEEMQSPDTSPHGRTPRAGEGSGGHRLVARVGPPPRSTGRARQTWLAEALHGSAAPLPDGLPGVVGPDRGTLVLPEECDSGDVPTVVTVRSEGDVSYLDSEREAAELLLSLAETAQREAGCAAGRPARITAPVRTAPGEETYTGGRPACRVPGMRLAPRRGELAGYASAADDRLHSCSLELTGEDGEADARGQFVVTSLPRLVTLFAGVEGADSPRAPGAGWRGKGRIDGGGGLVTAECRGRPTVFFLHLDGPLARAAAPDTPGVFAGSANSVAERLGCPAVGPRG
;
A
#
# COMPACT_ATOMS: atom_id res chain seq x y z
N MET A 1 -28.77 -7.61 80.41
CA MET A 1 -27.44 -7.28 80.98
C MET A 1 -26.52 -6.98 79.82
N LEU A 2 -26.15 -5.71 79.70
CA LEU A 2 -25.29 -5.13 78.68
C LEU A 2 -23.88 -5.73 78.79
N LEU A 3 -23.23 -6.08 77.68
CA LEU A 3 -21.79 -5.80 77.58
C LEU A 3 -21.43 -5.42 76.14
N VAL A 4 -20.86 -4.23 76.08
CA VAL A 4 -20.39 -3.45 74.95
C VAL A 4 -18.97 -3.91 74.59
N LEU A 5 -18.66 -4.09 73.31
CA LEU A 5 -17.28 -3.86 72.84
C LEU A 5 -17.23 -3.33 71.39
N VAL A 6 -17.01 -2.02 71.36
CA VAL A 6 -16.43 -1.09 70.40
C VAL A 6 -15.82 -1.60 69.07
N LEU A 7 -16.39 -1.03 68.01
CA LEU A 7 -15.98 -0.71 66.64
C LEU A 7 -14.46 -0.44 66.37
N VAL A 8 -13.93 -0.98 65.26
CA VAL A 8 -13.01 -0.24 64.36
C VAL A 8 -13.41 -0.54 62.91
N LEU A 9 -13.94 0.48 62.24
CA LEU A 9 -14.15 0.55 60.79
C LEU A 9 -12.78 0.65 60.09
N ALA A 10 -12.58 -0.11 59.01
CA ALA A 10 -11.63 0.24 57.96
C ALA A 10 -12.40 0.34 56.63
N LEU A 11 -12.52 1.57 56.15
CA LEU A 11 -13.16 1.97 54.90
C LEU A 11 -12.34 1.52 53.67
N ALA A 12 -13.09 1.32 52.60
CA ALA A 12 -12.72 1.06 51.21
C ALA A 12 -11.56 1.91 50.65
N VAL A 13 -10.77 1.28 49.78
CA VAL A 13 -10.25 1.92 48.56
C VAL A 13 -10.74 1.12 47.36
N LEU A 14 -11.71 1.71 46.67
CA LEU A 14 -12.15 1.34 45.32
C LEU A 14 -11.03 1.64 44.33
N GLY A 15 -10.32 0.60 43.90
CA GLY A 15 -9.49 0.64 42.69
C GLY A 15 -10.31 0.05 41.54
N GLY A 16 -11.04 0.89 40.83
CA GLY A 16 -11.78 0.52 39.62
C GLY A 16 -10.81 0.12 38.51
N GLY A 17 -10.55 -1.18 38.38
CA GLY A 17 -10.03 -1.77 37.16
C GLY A 17 -11.19 -1.96 36.19
N ALA A 18 -11.16 -1.26 35.06
CA ALA A 18 -12.07 -1.47 33.96
C ALA A 18 -12.02 -2.94 33.51
N THR A 19 -13.05 -3.71 33.86
CA THR A 19 -13.31 -5.00 33.27
C THR A 19 -13.75 -4.76 31.83
N LEU A 20 -12.79 -4.76 30.90
CA LEU A 20 -13.08 -4.98 29.49
C LEU A 20 -13.72 -6.37 29.41
N ALA A 21 -14.99 -6.39 29.04
CA ALA A 21 -15.74 -7.61 28.80
C ALA A 21 -15.20 -8.27 27.53
N THR A 22 -14.15 -9.06 27.65
CA THR A 22 -13.87 -10.12 26.67
C THR A 22 -14.99 -11.15 26.81
N ARG A 23 -15.91 -11.18 25.85
CA ARG A 23 -16.73 -12.37 25.58
C ARG A 23 -15.81 -13.45 25.01
N SER A 24 -14.94 -14.02 25.83
CA SER A 24 -14.15 -15.20 25.51
C SER A 24 -14.86 -16.41 26.09
N GLY A 25 -15.75 -17.00 25.30
CA GLY A 25 -16.09 -18.41 25.51
C GLY A 25 -14.84 -19.24 25.23
N VAL A 26 -14.63 -20.34 25.96
CA VAL A 26 -13.46 -21.25 25.87
C VAL A 26 -13.39 -22.00 24.51
N PHE A 27 -14.19 -21.56 23.52
CA PHE A 27 -14.35 -22.15 22.19
C PHE A 27 -14.56 -21.09 21.09
N ALA A 28 -14.31 -19.80 21.38
CA ALA A 28 -14.35 -18.78 20.35
C ALA A 28 -12.98 -18.72 19.69
N ASP A 29 -12.94 -18.88 18.36
CA ASP A 29 -11.73 -18.72 17.56
C ASP A 29 -11.08 -17.37 17.86
N GLU A 30 -9.75 -17.33 17.98
CA GLU A 30 -9.05 -16.06 18.17
C GLU A 30 -9.32 -15.15 16.97
N SER A 31 -9.52 -13.85 17.23
CA SER A 31 -9.78 -12.87 16.19
C SER A 31 -8.68 -11.82 16.17
N TYR A 32 -8.17 -11.50 14.98
CA TYR A 32 -7.08 -10.58 14.75
C TYR A 32 -7.54 -9.38 13.91
N CYS A 33 -6.85 -8.25 14.09
CA CYS A 33 -7.05 -7.00 13.36
C CYS A 33 -8.48 -6.48 13.45
N TRP A 34 -8.92 -6.18 14.67
CA TRP A 34 -10.25 -5.67 15.01
C TRP A 34 -11.37 -6.64 14.60
N GLY A 35 -11.06 -7.93 14.57
CA GLY A 35 -11.96 -9.00 14.14
C GLY A 35 -12.12 -9.12 12.63
N ALA A 36 -11.20 -8.56 11.83
CA ALA A 36 -11.17 -8.77 10.39
C ALA A 36 -10.80 -10.20 10.02
N TRP A 37 -9.97 -10.85 10.82
CA TRP A 37 -9.45 -12.18 10.53
C TRP A 37 -9.72 -13.08 11.73
N ALA A 38 -10.22 -14.28 11.49
CA ALA A 38 -10.35 -15.31 12.52
C ALA A 38 -9.24 -16.35 12.37
N GLU A 39 -8.86 -16.96 13.47
CA GLU A 39 -8.08 -18.18 13.49
C GLU A 39 -8.76 -19.25 12.63
N ASP A 40 -7.95 -20.02 11.91
CA ASP A 40 -8.33 -21.04 10.94
C ASP A 40 -9.26 -20.56 9.82
N SER A 41 -9.26 -19.24 9.55
CA SER A 41 -10.04 -18.63 8.47
C SER A 41 -9.16 -18.09 7.34
N GLY A 42 -9.42 -18.52 6.12
CA GLY A 42 -8.77 -17.98 4.92
C GLY A 42 -7.35 -18.53 4.69
N PRO A 43 -6.33 -17.69 4.47
CA PRO A 43 -5.00 -18.12 4.05
C PRO A 43 -4.24 -18.93 5.11
N ARG A 44 -3.26 -19.72 4.66
CA ARG A 44 -2.51 -20.67 5.52
C ARG A 44 -1.85 -20.00 6.73
N VAL A 45 -1.43 -18.75 6.61
CA VAL A 45 -0.89 -17.95 7.72
C VAL A 45 -1.85 -17.82 8.92
N LEU A 46 -3.16 -17.93 8.67
CA LEU A 46 -4.21 -17.95 9.69
C LEU A 46 -4.61 -19.37 10.09
N GLY A 47 -4.02 -20.43 9.51
CA GLY A 47 -4.29 -21.83 9.84
C GLY A 47 -3.40 -22.43 10.94
N ASP A 48 -3.67 -23.67 11.34
CA ASP A 48 -3.03 -24.39 12.45
C ASP A 48 -1.51 -24.63 12.33
N ASP A 49 -0.94 -24.43 11.13
CA ASP A 49 0.50 -24.55 10.88
C ASP A 49 1.37 -23.54 11.65
N PHE A 50 0.79 -22.43 12.12
CA PHE A 50 1.53 -21.32 12.72
C PHE A 50 1.00 -20.90 14.08
N ALA A 51 1.91 -20.65 15.02
CA ALA A 51 1.59 -19.87 16.21
C ALA A 51 1.59 -18.38 15.86
N ARG A 52 0.68 -17.62 16.48
CA ARG A 52 0.43 -16.21 16.17
C ARG A 52 0.35 -15.35 17.42
N VAL A 53 0.78 -14.10 17.29
CA VAL A 53 0.49 -13.04 18.26
C VAL A 53 0.18 -11.77 17.49
N ALA A 54 -0.91 -11.10 17.85
CA ALA A 54 -1.30 -9.84 17.23
C ALA A 54 -1.18 -8.68 18.21
N GLU A 55 -0.82 -7.51 17.69
CA GLU A 55 -0.93 -6.23 18.37
C GLU A 55 -1.65 -5.23 17.46
N GLU A 56 -2.56 -4.47 18.06
CA GLU A 56 -3.38 -3.48 17.38
C GLU A 56 -3.14 -2.11 18.00
N SER A 57 -3.01 -1.09 17.15
CA SER A 57 -2.95 0.31 17.57
C SER A 57 -3.99 1.14 16.85
N GLY A 58 -4.62 2.02 17.62
CA GLY A 58 -5.75 2.83 17.16
C GLY A 58 -6.99 2.00 16.85
N SER A 59 -8.01 2.68 16.33
CA SER A 59 -9.23 2.07 15.84
C SER A 59 -9.42 2.50 14.39
N PRO A 60 -9.97 1.65 13.50
CA PRO A 60 -10.20 2.00 12.10
C PRO A 60 -11.41 2.94 11.92
N GLU A 61 -11.47 3.98 12.75
CA GLU A 61 -12.47 5.04 12.70
C GLU A 61 -12.19 6.00 11.55
N ARG A 62 -13.24 6.72 11.10
CA ARG A 62 -13.15 7.64 9.98
C ARG A 62 -12.12 8.75 10.25
N GLY A 63 -11.12 8.83 9.38
CA GLY A 63 -10.07 9.87 9.44
C GLY A 63 -8.92 9.56 10.39
N GLU A 64 -9.00 8.45 11.13
CA GLU A 64 -7.93 7.96 12.00
C GLU A 64 -7.02 6.97 11.27
N ARG A 65 -5.86 6.70 11.87
CA ARG A 65 -4.96 5.64 11.41
C ARG A 65 -4.96 4.52 12.41
N ALA A 66 -5.15 3.31 11.91
CA ALA A 66 -5.10 2.08 12.69
C ALA A 66 -4.06 1.14 12.06
N THR A 67 -3.28 0.47 12.89
CA THR A 67 -2.31 -0.54 12.46
C THR A 67 -2.48 -1.82 13.28
N CYS A 68 -2.53 -2.94 12.59
CA CYS A 68 -2.51 -4.27 13.19
C CYS A 68 -1.28 -5.00 12.67
N VAL A 69 -0.50 -5.59 13.58
CA VAL A 69 0.65 -6.44 13.25
C VAL A 69 0.37 -7.83 13.79
N VAL A 70 0.31 -8.82 12.91
CA VAL A 70 0.23 -10.23 13.26
C VAL A 70 1.61 -10.84 13.02
N ALA A 71 2.33 -11.13 14.10
CA ALA A 71 3.56 -11.91 14.03
C ALA A 71 3.19 -13.41 14.03
N PHE A 72 3.82 -14.19 13.17
CA PHE A 72 3.55 -15.61 13.04
C PHE A 72 4.83 -16.40 12.76
N GLY A 73 4.85 -17.66 13.16
CA GLY A 73 6.00 -18.54 12.99
C GLY A 73 5.70 -19.96 13.44
N VAL A 74 6.64 -20.88 13.17
CA VAL A 74 6.47 -22.27 13.58
C VAL A 74 6.45 -22.35 15.12
N PRO A 75 5.45 -23.01 15.74
CA PRO A 75 5.36 -23.11 17.19
C PRO A 75 6.66 -23.63 17.82
N GLY A 76 7.15 -22.93 18.86
CA GLY A 76 8.36 -23.32 19.60
C GLY A 76 9.70 -22.93 18.94
N THR A 77 9.69 -22.14 17.88
CA THR A 77 10.90 -21.55 17.27
C THR A 77 11.12 -20.11 17.72
N GLU A 78 12.35 -19.60 17.58
CA GLU A 78 12.69 -18.18 17.82
C GLU A 78 12.08 -17.23 16.77
N GLU A 79 11.38 -17.76 15.76
CA GLU A 79 10.71 -16.98 14.70
C GLU A 79 9.55 -16.14 15.24
N MET A 80 8.98 -16.49 16.39
CA MET A 80 7.99 -15.65 17.08
C MET A 80 8.66 -14.47 17.77
N GLN A 81 8.91 -13.39 17.03
CA GLN A 81 9.20 -12.09 17.63
C GLN A 81 7.90 -11.41 18.08
N SER A 82 7.96 -10.66 19.19
CA SER A 82 6.82 -9.86 19.63
C SER A 82 6.34 -8.94 18.50
N PRO A 83 5.03 -8.88 18.23
CA PRO A 83 4.51 -7.82 17.37
C PRO A 83 4.89 -6.47 17.99
N ASP A 84 5.14 -5.48 17.13
CA ASP A 84 5.43 -4.11 17.55
C ASP A 84 4.72 -3.16 16.58
N THR A 85 3.68 -2.49 17.08
CA THR A 85 2.93 -1.49 16.29
C THR A 85 3.56 -0.10 16.33
N SER A 86 4.68 0.07 17.03
CA SER A 86 5.32 1.38 17.19
C SER A 86 5.70 1.98 15.83
N PRO A 87 5.52 3.30 15.63
CA PRO A 87 5.95 3.98 14.40
C PRO A 87 7.48 3.98 14.20
N HIS A 88 8.24 3.57 15.23
CA HIS A 88 9.68 3.35 15.23
C HIS A 88 10.07 1.87 15.35
N GLY A 89 9.11 0.96 15.12
CA GLY A 89 9.36 -0.48 15.15
C GLY A 89 10.62 -0.77 14.34
N ARG A 90 11.58 -1.44 14.96
CA ARG A 90 12.85 -1.74 14.29
C ARG A 90 12.53 -2.59 13.08
N THR A 91 12.67 -2.01 11.89
CA THR A 91 12.96 -2.80 10.69
C THR A 91 14.20 -3.64 11.04
N PRO A 92 14.13 -4.99 10.97
CA PRO A 92 15.32 -5.81 11.17
C PRO A 92 16.42 -5.29 10.24
N ARG A 93 17.60 -5.02 10.78
CA ARG A 93 18.74 -4.70 9.92
C ARG A 93 19.09 -5.95 9.14
N ALA A 94 19.42 -5.81 7.85
CA ALA A 94 20.00 -6.88 7.07
C ALA A 94 21.23 -7.44 7.83
N GLY A 95 21.11 -8.65 8.38
CA GLY A 95 22.15 -9.31 9.18
C GLY A 95 21.81 -9.62 10.65
N GLU A 96 20.71 -9.13 11.22
CA GLU A 96 20.14 -9.68 12.46
C GLU A 96 19.23 -10.87 12.08
N GLY A 97 19.48 -12.06 12.67
CA GLY A 97 18.96 -13.36 12.23
C GLY A 97 17.47 -13.44 11.89
N SER A 98 17.11 -14.41 11.03
CA SER A 98 15.79 -14.68 10.42
C SER A 98 14.65 -13.89 11.09
N GLY A 99 14.35 -12.73 10.53
CA GLY A 99 13.28 -11.88 11.03
C GLY A 99 11.98 -12.67 10.99
N GLY A 100 11.32 -12.77 12.15
CA GLY A 100 10.01 -13.42 12.25
C GLY A 100 9.03 -12.90 11.21
N HIS A 101 8.15 -13.77 10.72
CA HIS A 101 7.20 -13.42 9.67
C HIS A 101 6.07 -12.56 10.23
N ARG A 102 5.69 -11.51 9.49
CA ARG A 102 4.70 -10.53 9.97
C ARG A 102 3.71 -10.19 8.87
N LEU A 103 2.43 -10.13 9.21
CA LEU A 103 1.42 -9.44 8.42
C LEU A 103 1.15 -8.08 9.05
N VAL A 104 1.32 -7.02 8.26
CA VAL A 104 1.06 -5.65 8.66
C VAL A 104 -0.16 -5.14 7.91
N ALA A 105 -1.26 -4.95 8.65
CA ALA A 105 -2.48 -4.34 8.19
C ALA A 105 -2.53 -2.86 8.62
N ARG A 106 -2.88 -1.97 7.70
CA ARG A 106 -3.09 -0.54 8.00
C ARG A 106 -4.40 -0.07 7.41
N VAL A 107 -5.10 0.77 8.18
CA VAL A 107 -6.33 1.45 7.76
C VAL A 107 -6.16 2.93 8.06
N GLY A 108 -6.54 3.79 7.12
CA GLY A 108 -6.63 5.22 7.37
C GLY A 108 -6.19 6.08 6.19
N PRO A 109 -6.09 7.40 6.40
CA PRO A 109 -5.67 8.31 5.35
C PRO A 109 -4.18 8.16 5.03
N PRO A 110 -3.80 8.33 3.76
CA PRO A 110 -2.39 8.35 3.36
C PRO A 110 -1.62 9.50 4.06
N PRO A 111 -0.27 9.49 4.04
CA PRO A 111 0.54 10.55 4.63
C PRO A 111 0.10 11.95 4.18
N ARG A 112 -0.15 12.86 5.13
CA ARG A 112 -0.58 14.24 4.84
C ARG A 112 0.53 15.10 4.22
N SER A 113 1.80 14.73 4.44
CA SER A 113 2.95 15.44 3.91
C SER A 113 3.11 15.20 2.40
N THR A 114 3.11 16.25 1.58
CA THR A 114 3.14 16.18 0.10
C THR A 114 4.54 15.98 -0.50
N GLY A 115 5.51 15.51 0.30
CA GLY A 115 6.91 15.31 -0.10
C GLY A 115 7.31 13.83 -0.17
N ARG A 116 8.57 13.53 0.17
CA ARG A 116 9.16 12.18 0.10
C ARG A 116 8.31 11.11 0.78
N ALA A 117 7.73 11.40 1.96
CA ALA A 117 6.91 10.45 2.68
C ALA A 117 5.66 9.99 1.89
N ARG A 118 5.00 10.89 1.16
CA ARG A 118 3.86 10.54 0.29
C ARG A 118 4.32 9.80 -0.96
N GLN A 119 5.46 10.17 -1.52
CA GLN A 119 6.06 9.46 -2.66
C GLN A 119 6.43 8.01 -2.29
N THR A 120 7.11 7.81 -1.16
CA THR A 120 7.43 6.47 -0.64
C THR A 120 6.16 5.67 -0.38
N TRP A 121 5.15 6.27 0.24
CA TRP A 121 3.86 5.60 0.46
C TRP A 121 3.18 5.21 -0.86
N LEU A 122 3.17 6.07 -1.88
CA LEU A 122 2.64 5.72 -3.21
C LEU A 122 3.44 4.60 -3.88
N ALA A 123 4.76 4.60 -3.71
CA ALA A 123 5.66 3.56 -4.22
C ALA A 123 5.35 2.19 -3.62
N GLU A 124 5.01 2.15 -2.34
CA GLU A 124 4.60 0.92 -1.66
C GLU A 124 3.16 0.52 -2.01
N ALA A 125 2.22 1.47 -1.93
CA ALA A 125 0.80 1.24 -2.11
C ALA A 125 0.43 0.81 -3.53
N LEU A 126 1.15 1.32 -4.54
CA LEU A 126 0.94 1.04 -5.95
C LEU A 126 2.20 0.45 -6.58
N HIS A 127 2.86 -0.49 -5.91
CA HIS A 127 4.07 -1.12 -6.41
C HIS A 127 3.83 -1.90 -7.71
N GLY A 128 4.81 -1.94 -8.61
CA GLY A 128 4.72 -2.64 -9.90
C GLY A 128 4.60 -4.16 -9.80
N SER A 129 4.92 -4.76 -8.65
CA SER A 129 4.74 -6.19 -8.37
C SER A 129 3.29 -6.57 -8.03
N ALA A 130 2.39 -5.60 -7.96
CA ALA A 130 0.97 -5.83 -7.69
C ALA A 130 0.14 -5.65 -8.97
N ALA A 131 -0.84 -6.51 -9.17
CA ALA A 131 -1.80 -6.43 -10.26
C ALA A 131 -3.06 -5.66 -9.83
N PRO A 132 -3.76 -4.99 -10.76
CA PRO A 132 -5.06 -4.39 -10.46
C PRO A 132 -6.05 -5.43 -9.91
N LEU A 133 -6.81 -5.05 -8.88
CA LEU A 133 -7.91 -5.89 -8.40
C LEU A 133 -8.98 -6.03 -9.49
N PRO A 134 -9.60 -7.22 -9.63
CA PRO A 134 -10.65 -7.44 -10.61
C PRO A 134 -11.95 -6.70 -10.24
N ASP A 135 -12.95 -6.82 -11.12
CA ASP A 135 -14.31 -6.29 -10.92
C ASP A 135 -14.39 -4.77 -10.70
N GLY A 136 -13.35 -4.05 -11.10
CA GLY A 136 -13.28 -2.59 -10.99
C GLY A 136 -13.01 -2.08 -9.58
N LEU A 137 -12.60 -2.96 -8.66
CA LEU A 137 -12.21 -2.57 -7.31
C LEU A 137 -11.01 -1.60 -7.36
N PRO A 138 -11.04 -0.48 -6.62
CA PRO A 138 -10.02 0.56 -6.72
C PRO A 138 -8.78 0.22 -5.89
N GLY A 139 -8.01 -0.76 -6.36
CA GLY A 139 -6.86 -1.27 -5.64
C GLY A 139 -5.97 -2.18 -6.45
N VAL A 140 -4.91 -2.66 -5.79
CA VAL A 140 -3.95 -3.61 -6.33
C VAL A 140 -3.67 -4.72 -5.33
N VAL A 141 -3.26 -5.87 -5.82
CA VAL A 141 -2.83 -6.99 -5.00
C VAL A 141 -1.66 -7.71 -5.66
N GLY A 142 -0.68 -8.08 -4.84
CA GLY A 142 0.49 -8.85 -5.21
C GLY A 142 0.73 -9.96 -4.19
N PRO A 143 1.77 -10.77 -4.40
CA PRO A 143 2.04 -11.93 -3.56
C PRO A 143 2.45 -11.57 -2.13
N ASP A 144 2.84 -10.33 -1.84
CA ASP A 144 3.29 -9.89 -0.52
C ASP A 144 2.54 -8.65 -0.02
N ARG A 145 1.57 -8.15 -0.78
CA ARG A 145 0.92 -6.86 -0.49
C ARG A 145 -0.43 -6.70 -1.13
N GLY A 146 -1.25 -5.83 -0.55
CA GLY A 146 -2.50 -5.37 -1.14
C GLY A 146 -2.82 -3.96 -0.72
N THR A 147 -3.48 -3.21 -1.60
CA THR A 147 -3.97 -1.85 -1.34
C THR A 147 -5.37 -1.73 -1.91
N LEU A 148 -6.31 -1.20 -1.13
CA LEU A 148 -7.66 -0.89 -1.57
C LEU A 148 -8.07 0.48 -1.04
N VAL A 149 -8.61 1.32 -1.93
CA VAL A 149 -9.23 2.59 -1.51
C VAL A 149 -10.69 2.35 -1.19
N LEU A 150 -11.11 2.75 0.01
CA LEU A 150 -12.49 2.59 0.43
C LEU A 150 -13.45 3.51 -0.36
N PRO A 151 -14.76 3.22 -0.33
CA PRO A 151 -15.77 4.12 -0.89
C PRO A 151 -15.70 5.54 -0.31
N GLU A 152 -16.23 6.52 -1.05
CA GLU A 152 -16.17 7.95 -0.69
C GLU A 152 -16.87 8.24 0.65
N GLU A 153 -17.86 7.43 1.00
CA GLU A 153 -18.57 7.49 2.28
C GLU A 153 -17.65 7.24 3.47
N CYS A 154 -16.48 6.62 3.26
CA CYS A 154 -15.47 6.38 4.30
C CYS A 154 -14.41 7.46 4.38
N ASP A 155 -14.45 8.46 3.51
CA ASP A 155 -13.45 9.52 3.46
C ASP A 155 -13.61 10.49 4.64
N SER A 156 -12.51 11.13 5.01
CA SER A 156 -12.49 12.19 6.01
C SER A 156 -12.32 13.53 5.31
N GLY A 157 -13.43 14.12 4.86
CA GLY A 157 -13.39 15.25 3.92
C GLY A 157 -12.93 14.78 2.55
N ASP A 158 -12.04 15.53 1.89
CA ASP A 158 -11.49 15.17 0.56
C ASP A 158 -10.31 14.17 0.63
N VAL A 159 -10.08 13.55 1.79
CA VAL A 159 -8.94 12.64 2.01
C VAL A 159 -9.43 11.19 1.98
N PRO A 160 -8.97 10.37 1.03
CA PRO A 160 -9.42 9.00 0.90
C PRO A 160 -8.96 8.14 2.06
N THR A 161 -9.82 7.21 2.50
CA THR A 161 -9.42 6.15 3.42
C THR A 161 -8.90 4.96 2.64
N VAL A 162 -7.72 4.46 3.01
CA VAL A 162 -7.02 3.38 2.33
C VAL A 162 -6.78 2.24 3.30
N VAL A 163 -6.94 1.02 2.80
CA VAL A 163 -6.60 -0.22 3.49
C VAL A 163 -5.40 -0.82 2.80
N THR A 164 -4.38 -1.22 3.56
CA THR A 164 -3.21 -1.93 3.04
C THR A 164 -2.92 -3.17 3.88
N VAL A 165 -2.50 -4.24 3.23
CA VAL A 165 -1.94 -5.44 3.85
C VAL A 165 -0.55 -5.64 3.28
N ARG A 166 0.42 -6.02 4.11
CA ARG A 166 1.77 -6.36 3.68
C ARG A 166 2.31 -7.54 4.47
N SER A 167 2.90 -8.51 3.78
CA SER A 167 3.72 -9.55 4.38
C SER A 167 5.17 -9.06 4.47
N GLU A 168 5.79 -9.24 5.63
CA GLU A 168 7.20 -8.96 5.88
C GLU A 168 7.89 -10.26 6.34
N GLY A 169 9.11 -10.48 5.85
CA GLY A 169 9.89 -11.69 6.09
C GLY A 169 10.64 -12.17 4.84
N ASP A 170 11.50 -13.17 5.00
CA ASP A 170 12.36 -13.68 3.92
C ASP A 170 11.59 -14.49 2.86
N VAL A 171 10.41 -14.99 3.21
CA VAL A 171 9.50 -15.69 2.30
C VAL A 171 8.09 -15.10 2.46
N SER A 172 7.37 -14.95 1.36
CA SER A 172 5.95 -14.59 1.42
C SER A 172 5.15 -15.84 1.74
N TYR A 173 4.37 -15.80 2.82
CA TYR A 173 3.42 -16.87 3.19
C TYR A 173 2.00 -16.61 2.72
N LEU A 174 1.81 -15.57 1.89
CA LEU A 174 0.58 -15.47 1.11
C LEU A 174 0.81 -16.33 -0.13
N ASP A 175 0.20 -17.51 -0.16
CA ASP A 175 0.46 -18.53 -1.19
C ASP A 175 -0.01 -18.07 -2.58
N SER A 176 -0.87 -17.03 -2.63
CA SER A 176 -1.36 -16.43 -3.87
C SER A 176 -1.84 -14.99 -3.70
N GLU A 177 -1.95 -14.25 -4.80
CA GLU A 177 -2.60 -12.93 -4.81
C GLU A 177 -4.09 -13.01 -4.43
N ARG A 178 -4.72 -14.17 -4.60
CA ARG A 178 -6.11 -14.37 -4.18
C ARG A 178 -6.24 -14.31 -2.66
N GLU A 179 -5.35 -14.98 -1.95
CA GLU A 179 -5.31 -14.96 -0.48
C GLU A 179 -5.07 -13.56 0.06
N ALA A 180 -4.10 -12.84 -0.53
CA ALA A 180 -3.85 -11.44 -0.20
C ALA A 180 -5.09 -10.56 -0.46
N ALA A 181 -5.84 -10.82 -1.52
CA ALA A 181 -7.06 -10.10 -1.83
C ALA A 181 -8.20 -10.40 -0.85
N GLU A 182 -8.33 -11.66 -0.40
CA GLU A 182 -9.31 -12.06 0.61
C GLU A 182 -9.04 -11.40 1.97
N LEU A 183 -7.78 -11.37 2.42
CA LEU A 183 -7.36 -10.63 3.63
C LEU A 183 -7.68 -9.14 3.51
N LEU A 184 -7.35 -8.54 2.36
CA LEU A 184 -7.55 -7.12 2.09
C LEU A 184 -9.05 -6.75 2.10
N LEU A 185 -9.91 -7.58 1.50
CA LEU A 185 -11.35 -7.36 1.46
C LEU A 185 -11.99 -7.54 2.84
N SER A 186 -11.56 -8.54 3.62
CA SER A 186 -12.07 -8.74 4.99
C SER A 186 -11.70 -7.55 5.89
N LEU A 187 -10.47 -7.05 5.75
CA LEU A 187 -10.01 -5.85 6.44
C LEU A 187 -10.78 -4.61 6.00
N ALA A 188 -11.09 -4.48 4.70
CA ALA A 188 -11.88 -3.38 4.18
C ALA A 188 -13.34 -3.40 4.65
N GLU A 189 -13.96 -4.58 4.77
CA GLU A 189 -15.30 -4.73 5.35
C GLU A 189 -15.30 -4.33 6.82
N THR A 190 -14.30 -4.77 7.58
CA THR A 190 -14.13 -4.39 8.99
C THR A 190 -13.93 -2.89 9.14
N ALA A 191 -13.00 -2.30 8.39
CA ALA A 191 -12.77 -0.86 8.39
C ALA A 191 -14.05 -0.07 8.07
N GLN A 192 -14.84 -0.51 7.08
CA GLN A 192 -16.09 0.14 6.73
C GLN A 192 -17.13 0.09 7.86
N ARG A 193 -17.23 -1.06 8.54
CA ARG A 193 -18.13 -1.26 9.67
C ARG A 193 -17.74 -0.38 10.85
N GLU A 194 -16.48 -0.43 11.26
CA GLU A 194 -15.98 0.35 12.41
C GLU A 194 -16.02 1.86 12.14
N ALA A 195 -15.74 2.30 10.91
CA ALA A 195 -15.89 3.69 10.51
C ALA A 195 -17.35 4.15 10.32
N GLY A 196 -18.33 3.24 10.44
CA GLY A 196 -19.75 3.54 10.25
C GLY A 196 -20.10 3.99 8.82
N CYS A 197 -19.30 3.58 7.83
CA CYS A 197 -19.45 3.94 6.42
C CYS A 197 -19.82 2.76 5.51
N ALA A 198 -20.05 1.57 6.09
CA ALA A 198 -20.49 0.39 5.35
C ALA A 198 -21.82 0.68 4.62
N ALA A 199 -21.77 0.73 3.29
CA ALA A 199 -22.94 0.91 2.44
C ALA A 199 -23.08 -0.29 1.50
N GLY A 200 -24.25 -0.95 1.52
CA GLY A 200 -24.58 -2.02 0.57
C GLY A 200 -24.01 -3.38 0.94
N ARG A 201 -23.73 -4.20 -0.08
CA ARG A 201 -23.17 -5.55 0.11
C ARG A 201 -21.64 -5.48 0.15
N PRO A 202 -20.98 -6.32 0.95
CA PRO A 202 -19.52 -6.40 0.95
C PRO A 202 -18.97 -6.60 -0.46
N ALA A 203 -17.85 -5.93 -0.74
CA ALA A 203 -17.13 -6.11 -1.99
C ALA A 203 -16.69 -7.58 -2.11
N ARG A 204 -16.88 -8.17 -3.28
CA ARG A 204 -16.48 -9.55 -3.58
C ARG A 204 -15.75 -9.59 -4.89
N ILE A 205 -14.77 -10.47 -4.97
CA ILE A 205 -14.08 -10.81 -6.21
C ILE A 205 -14.79 -12.01 -6.82
N THR A 206 -15.20 -11.85 -8.07
CA THR A 206 -15.87 -12.86 -8.89
C THR A 206 -15.04 -13.24 -10.11
N ALA A 207 -14.30 -12.29 -10.67
CA ALA A 207 -13.33 -12.57 -11.73
C ALA A 207 -11.97 -13.02 -11.17
N PRO A 208 -11.18 -13.79 -11.92
CA PRO A 208 -9.87 -14.24 -11.47
C PRO A 208 -8.93 -13.07 -11.14
N VAL A 209 -8.25 -13.15 -10.00
CA VAL A 209 -7.13 -12.25 -9.68
C VAL A 209 -5.97 -12.59 -10.61
N ARG A 210 -5.42 -11.56 -11.28
CA ARG A 210 -4.29 -11.75 -12.18
C ARG A 210 -2.99 -11.72 -11.39
N THR A 211 -2.07 -12.60 -11.73
CA THR A 211 -0.69 -12.55 -11.25
C THR A 211 0.08 -11.44 -11.97
N ALA A 212 0.78 -10.60 -11.21
CA ALA A 212 1.69 -9.64 -11.79
C ALA A 212 2.92 -10.37 -12.35
N PRO A 213 3.50 -9.90 -13.48
CA PRO A 213 4.82 -10.36 -13.89
C PRO A 213 5.85 -10.21 -12.75
N GLY A 214 6.76 -11.18 -12.66
CA GLY A 214 7.91 -11.09 -11.77
C GLY A 214 8.88 -9.98 -12.17
N GLU A 215 10.00 -9.91 -11.44
CA GLU A 215 11.07 -8.96 -11.73
C GLU A 215 11.66 -9.16 -13.13
N GLU A 216 11.98 -8.05 -13.79
CA GLU A 216 12.67 -8.01 -15.08
C GLU A 216 13.94 -7.16 -14.96
N THR A 217 15.07 -7.68 -15.43
CA THR A 217 16.30 -6.89 -15.63
C THR A 217 16.24 -6.16 -16.97
N TYR A 218 16.61 -4.88 -16.97
CA TYR A 218 16.59 -4.01 -18.13
C TYR A 218 17.99 -3.60 -18.57
N THR A 219 18.27 -3.74 -19.87
CA THR A 219 19.49 -3.20 -20.47
C THR A 219 19.38 -1.68 -20.63
N GLY A 220 20.44 -0.95 -20.23
CA GLY A 220 20.49 0.50 -20.35
C GLY A 220 20.13 1.03 -21.75
N GLY A 221 19.32 2.08 -21.80
CA GLY A 221 18.84 2.75 -23.01
C GLY A 221 17.71 2.02 -23.75
N ARG A 222 17.34 0.81 -23.33
CA ARG A 222 16.15 0.10 -23.81
C ARG A 222 14.91 0.53 -23.01
N PRO A 223 13.70 0.36 -23.57
CA PRO A 223 12.46 0.58 -22.82
C PRO A 223 12.38 -0.34 -21.60
N ALA A 224 12.08 0.24 -20.43
CA ALA A 224 11.79 -0.48 -19.21
C ALA A 224 10.27 -0.61 -18.98
N CYS A 225 9.86 -1.58 -18.16
CA CYS A 225 8.47 -1.82 -17.76
C CYS A 225 7.46 -1.95 -18.91
N ARG A 226 7.91 -2.36 -20.10
CA ARG A 226 7.09 -2.45 -21.32
C ARG A 226 6.45 -1.09 -21.69
N VAL A 227 7.09 0.02 -21.32
CA VAL A 227 6.71 1.38 -21.68
C VAL A 227 7.76 1.93 -22.65
N PRO A 228 7.47 2.01 -23.97
CA PRO A 228 8.44 2.46 -24.98
C PRO A 228 9.23 3.74 -24.65
N GLY A 229 8.57 4.72 -24.03
CA GLY A 229 9.18 5.99 -23.61
C GLY A 229 9.91 5.96 -22.27
N MET A 230 9.88 4.87 -21.53
CA MET A 230 10.61 4.71 -20.26
C MET A 230 12.04 4.25 -20.55
N ARG A 231 12.94 5.19 -20.79
CA ARG A 231 14.33 4.87 -21.19
C ARG A 231 15.32 5.41 -20.18
N LEU A 232 16.01 4.48 -19.53
CA LEU A 232 17.00 4.75 -18.49
C LEU A 232 18.32 4.12 -18.93
N ALA A 233 19.41 4.88 -18.88
CA ALA A 233 20.75 4.47 -19.28
C ALA A 233 21.73 4.70 -18.12
N PRO A 234 21.63 3.92 -17.03
CA PRO A 234 22.57 4.03 -15.92
C PRO A 234 23.98 3.70 -16.38
N ARG A 235 24.98 4.43 -15.85
CA ARG A 235 26.40 4.20 -16.18
C ARG A 235 27.02 3.04 -15.39
N ARG A 236 26.42 2.72 -14.24
CA ARG A 236 26.82 1.69 -13.28
C ARG A 236 25.56 1.14 -12.63
N GLY A 237 25.68 -0.08 -12.10
CA GLY A 237 24.59 -0.79 -11.45
C GLY A 237 23.70 -1.54 -12.44
N GLU A 238 22.89 -2.43 -11.88
CA GLU A 238 21.88 -3.19 -12.61
C GLU A 238 20.53 -2.49 -12.45
N LEU A 239 19.83 -2.28 -13.57
CA LEU A 239 18.48 -1.77 -13.56
C LEU A 239 17.50 -2.95 -13.60
N ALA A 240 16.77 -3.15 -12.53
CA ALA A 240 15.68 -4.11 -12.46
C ALA A 240 14.35 -3.39 -12.23
N GLY A 241 13.25 -4.11 -12.37
CA GLY A 241 11.96 -3.59 -11.99
C GLY A 241 10.79 -4.51 -12.28
N TYR A 242 9.63 -4.05 -11.81
CA TYR A 242 8.37 -4.76 -11.84
C TYR A 242 7.38 -3.94 -12.66
N ALA A 243 6.70 -4.59 -13.60
CA ALA A 243 5.62 -3.97 -14.35
C ALA A 243 4.32 -4.69 -14.05
N SER A 244 3.32 -3.96 -13.55
CA SER A 244 2.02 -4.53 -13.25
C SER A 244 1.43 -5.14 -14.53
N ALA A 245 0.54 -6.12 -14.37
CA ALA A 245 -0.31 -6.57 -15.47
C ALA A 245 -1.11 -5.36 -15.99
N ALA A 246 -0.67 -4.78 -17.11
CA ALA A 246 -1.24 -3.55 -17.63
C ALA A 246 -2.67 -3.82 -18.11
N ASP A 247 -3.63 -3.09 -17.58
CA ASP A 247 -4.96 -2.97 -18.18
C ASP A 247 -5.19 -1.52 -18.70
N ASP A 248 -6.40 -1.22 -19.14
CA ASP A 248 -6.77 0.09 -19.65
C ASP A 248 -7.05 1.13 -18.55
N ARG A 249 -6.97 0.74 -17.28
CA ARG A 249 -7.38 1.54 -16.13
C ARG A 249 -6.27 1.80 -15.12
N LEU A 250 -5.30 0.89 -14.98
CA LEU A 250 -4.17 1.00 -14.08
C LEU A 250 -2.94 0.32 -14.68
N HIS A 251 -1.83 1.03 -14.63
CA HIS A 251 -0.50 0.52 -14.92
C HIS A 251 0.48 1.08 -13.91
N SER A 252 1.23 0.20 -13.25
CA SER A 252 2.33 0.58 -12.37
C SER A 252 3.64 -0.04 -12.81
N CYS A 253 4.71 0.71 -12.67
CA CYS A 253 6.08 0.31 -12.90
C CYS A 253 6.89 0.75 -11.69
N SER A 254 7.57 -0.20 -11.06
CA SER A 254 8.54 0.07 -9.99
C SER A 254 9.92 -0.32 -10.49
N LEU A 255 10.89 0.56 -10.32
CA LEU A 255 12.25 0.41 -10.80
C LEU A 255 13.21 0.43 -9.62
N GLU A 256 14.23 -0.39 -9.69
CA GLU A 256 15.32 -0.41 -8.74
C GLU A 256 16.65 -0.40 -9.50
N LEU A 257 17.54 0.50 -9.08
CA LEU A 257 18.93 0.51 -9.52
C LEU A 257 19.76 -0.04 -8.38
N THR A 258 20.44 -1.15 -8.62
CA THR A 258 21.23 -1.85 -7.62
C THR A 258 22.72 -1.66 -7.88
N GLY A 259 23.47 -1.34 -6.83
CA GLY A 259 24.91 -1.14 -6.87
C GLY A 259 25.70 -2.45 -6.99
N GLU A 260 27.04 -2.36 -6.96
CA GLU A 260 27.93 -3.54 -6.98
C GLU A 260 27.89 -4.36 -5.68
N ASP A 261 27.45 -3.74 -4.59
CA ASP A 261 27.24 -4.36 -3.28
C ASP A 261 25.91 -5.12 -3.17
N GLY A 262 25.07 -5.05 -4.21
CA GLY A 262 23.75 -5.68 -4.21
C GLY A 262 22.68 -4.89 -3.45
N GLU A 263 22.99 -3.69 -2.95
CA GLU A 263 22.01 -2.82 -2.31
C GLU A 263 21.35 -1.86 -3.31
N ALA A 264 20.10 -1.49 -3.04
CA ALA A 264 19.34 -0.56 -3.86
C ALA A 264 19.87 0.88 -3.72
N ASP A 265 20.60 1.35 -4.74
CA ASP A 265 21.13 2.72 -4.82
C ASP A 265 20.03 3.77 -5.08
N ALA A 266 18.98 3.39 -5.82
CA ALA A 266 17.89 4.29 -6.18
C ALA A 266 16.62 3.54 -6.57
N ARG A 267 15.48 4.18 -6.34
CA ARG A 267 14.16 3.67 -6.73
C ARG A 267 13.42 4.63 -7.65
N GLY A 268 12.57 4.05 -8.49
CA GLY A 268 11.71 4.79 -9.40
C GLY A 268 10.31 4.21 -9.41
N GLN A 269 9.33 5.05 -9.71
CA GLN A 269 7.95 4.64 -9.88
C GLN A 269 7.31 5.40 -11.04
N PHE A 270 6.58 4.69 -11.88
CA PHE A 270 5.68 5.27 -12.86
C PHE A 270 4.29 4.66 -12.72
N VAL A 271 3.26 5.49 -12.53
CA VAL A 271 1.89 5.06 -12.38
C VAL A 271 1.00 5.79 -13.36
N VAL A 272 0.10 5.05 -14.01
CA VAL A 272 -1.02 5.61 -14.77
C VAL A 272 -2.31 5.02 -14.24
N THR A 273 -3.28 5.85 -13.86
CA THR A 273 -4.59 5.38 -13.42
C THR A 273 -5.73 6.27 -13.91
N SER A 274 -6.84 5.65 -14.31
CA SER A 274 -8.11 6.31 -14.62
C SER A 274 -9.26 5.82 -13.72
N LEU A 275 -8.94 5.04 -12.68
CA LEU A 275 -9.92 4.63 -11.67
C LEU A 275 -10.21 5.81 -10.74
N PRO A 276 -11.47 6.31 -10.67
CA PRO A 276 -11.79 7.53 -9.95
C PRO A 276 -11.29 7.56 -8.50
N ARG A 277 -11.45 6.45 -7.78
CA ARG A 277 -11.00 6.33 -6.38
C ARG A 277 -9.49 6.17 -6.22
N LEU A 278 -8.75 5.69 -7.23
CA LEU A 278 -7.28 5.70 -7.18
C LEU A 278 -6.70 7.07 -7.55
N VAL A 279 -7.39 7.84 -8.40
CA VAL A 279 -6.99 9.21 -8.75
C VAL A 279 -6.90 10.10 -7.50
N THR A 280 -7.78 9.91 -6.51
CA THR A 280 -7.76 10.69 -5.25
C THR A 280 -6.50 10.46 -4.41
N LEU A 281 -5.79 9.34 -4.60
CA LEU A 281 -4.51 9.09 -3.91
C LEU A 281 -3.41 10.08 -4.33
N PHE A 282 -3.58 10.74 -5.47
CA PHE A 282 -2.63 11.70 -6.00
C PHE A 282 -2.99 13.16 -5.70
N ALA A 283 -4.15 13.41 -5.10
CA ALA A 283 -4.56 14.75 -4.71
C ALA A 283 -3.50 15.40 -3.81
N GLY A 284 -3.13 16.65 -4.13
CA GLY A 284 -2.13 17.42 -3.40
C GLY A 284 -0.67 17.13 -3.80
N VAL A 285 -0.40 16.06 -4.56
CA VAL A 285 0.95 15.79 -5.13
C VAL A 285 1.30 16.84 -6.20
N GLU A 286 0.29 17.33 -6.92
CA GLU A 286 0.45 18.43 -7.88
C GLU A 286 0.92 19.76 -7.23
N GLY A 287 0.75 19.91 -5.91
CA GLY A 287 0.95 21.17 -5.19
C GLY A 287 -0.29 22.08 -5.27
N ALA A 288 -0.46 22.94 -4.26
CA ALA A 288 -1.66 23.78 -4.07
C ALA A 288 -1.96 24.75 -5.24
N ASP A 289 -0.98 25.02 -6.12
CA ASP A 289 -1.03 26.06 -7.15
C ASP A 289 -0.98 25.54 -8.60
N SER A 290 -1.37 24.28 -8.85
CA SER A 290 -1.21 23.65 -10.17
C SER A 290 -2.50 23.45 -11.01
N PRO A 291 -3.40 24.45 -11.17
CA PRO A 291 -4.56 24.30 -12.04
C PRO A 291 -4.21 24.41 -13.54
N ARG A 292 -2.94 24.64 -13.88
CA ARG A 292 -2.44 24.88 -15.25
C ARG A 292 -1.61 23.71 -15.75
N ALA A 293 -1.42 23.67 -17.07
CA ALA A 293 -0.47 22.75 -17.68
C ALA A 293 0.95 23.01 -17.12
N PRO A 294 1.75 21.95 -16.88
CA PRO A 294 3.11 22.08 -16.34
C PRO A 294 4.06 22.93 -17.19
N GLY A 295 3.79 23.06 -18.48
CA GLY A 295 4.61 23.81 -19.43
C GLY A 295 4.11 23.68 -20.86
N ALA A 296 4.83 24.30 -21.79
CA ALA A 296 4.50 24.24 -23.22
C ALA A 296 4.48 22.78 -23.73
N GLY A 297 3.47 22.45 -24.54
CA GLY A 297 3.31 21.11 -25.12
C GLY A 297 2.68 20.06 -24.19
N TRP A 298 2.49 20.37 -22.90
CA TRP A 298 1.75 19.50 -21.98
C TRP A 298 0.25 19.74 -22.06
N ARG A 299 -0.52 18.65 -21.97
CA ARG A 299 -1.98 18.65 -21.93
C ARG A 299 -2.44 18.21 -20.55
N GLY A 300 -3.38 18.95 -19.96
CA GLY A 300 -3.91 18.66 -18.63
C GLY A 300 -3.39 19.62 -17.58
N LYS A 301 -3.41 19.18 -16.32
CA LYS A 301 -3.02 19.96 -15.14
C LYS A 301 -1.97 19.20 -14.35
N GLY A 302 -1.03 19.90 -13.72
CA GLY A 302 -0.07 19.26 -12.82
C GLY A 302 1.26 19.97 -12.74
N ARG A 303 2.29 19.24 -12.31
CA ARG A 303 3.63 19.77 -12.01
C ARG A 303 4.71 18.80 -12.43
N ILE A 304 5.83 19.33 -12.91
CA ILE A 304 7.02 18.58 -13.29
C ILE A 304 8.24 19.23 -12.63
N ASP A 305 9.15 18.40 -12.14
CA ASP A 305 10.43 18.77 -11.55
C ASP A 305 11.55 17.84 -12.05
N GLY A 306 12.76 18.01 -11.52
CA GLY A 306 13.93 17.23 -11.95
C GLY A 306 13.89 15.74 -11.59
N GLY A 307 13.05 15.35 -10.63
CA GLY A 307 12.84 13.96 -10.20
C GLY A 307 11.61 13.31 -10.82
N GLY A 308 10.76 14.05 -11.51
CA GLY A 308 9.58 13.50 -12.17
C GLY A 308 8.43 14.49 -12.18
N GLY A 309 7.22 14.02 -11.90
CA GLY A 309 6.06 14.88 -11.87
C GLY A 309 4.74 14.14 -11.85
N LEU A 310 3.68 14.93 -11.85
CA LEU A 310 2.31 14.46 -11.97
C LEU A 310 1.58 15.30 -13.02
N VAL A 311 0.85 14.63 -13.90
CA VAL A 311 -0.08 15.26 -14.85
C VAL A 311 -1.40 14.52 -14.84
N THR A 312 -2.48 15.26 -14.63
CA THR A 312 -3.85 14.78 -14.80
C THR A 312 -4.40 15.30 -16.12
N ALA A 313 -4.75 14.40 -17.02
CA ALA A 313 -5.30 14.72 -18.33
C ALA A 313 -6.53 13.87 -18.63
N GLU A 314 -7.43 14.40 -19.45
CA GLU A 314 -8.62 13.65 -19.85
C GLU A 314 -8.27 12.61 -20.94
N CYS A 315 -8.79 11.41 -20.81
CA CYS A 315 -8.57 10.29 -21.69
C CYS A 315 -9.92 9.61 -21.94
N ARG A 316 -10.46 9.78 -23.16
CA ARG A 316 -11.79 9.24 -23.54
C ARG A 316 -12.90 9.59 -22.52
N GLY A 317 -12.98 10.86 -22.10
CA GLY A 317 -13.98 11.34 -21.15
C GLY A 317 -13.67 11.05 -19.67
N ARG A 318 -12.51 10.46 -19.35
CA ARG A 318 -12.13 10.12 -17.97
C ARG A 318 -10.88 10.89 -17.52
N PRO A 319 -10.84 11.40 -16.28
CA PRO A 319 -9.60 11.92 -15.71
C PRO A 319 -8.61 10.77 -15.54
N THR A 320 -7.40 10.95 -16.08
CA THR A 320 -6.30 10.00 -15.98
C THR A 320 -5.08 10.69 -15.38
N VAL A 321 -4.54 10.12 -14.32
CA VAL A 321 -3.29 10.55 -13.71
C VAL A 321 -2.13 9.83 -14.38
N PHE A 322 -1.08 10.59 -14.68
CA PHE A 322 0.25 10.12 -15.06
C PHE A 322 1.21 10.62 -13.98
N PHE A 323 1.88 9.72 -13.29
CA PHE A 323 2.81 10.04 -12.22
C PHE A 323 4.15 9.38 -12.48
N LEU A 324 5.23 10.14 -12.37
CA LEU A 324 6.60 9.65 -12.41
C LEU A 324 7.35 10.17 -11.18
N HIS A 325 8.13 9.30 -10.57
CA HIS A 325 9.15 9.67 -9.60
C HIS A 325 10.40 8.83 -9.84
N LEU A 326 11.56 9.47 -9.91
CA LEU A 326 12.87 8.86 -10.04
C LEU A 326 13.79 9.46 -8.98
N ASP A 327 14.37 8.62 -8.13
CA ASP A 327 15.43 9.05 -7.21
C ASP A 327 16.66 9.54 -7.97
N GLY A 328 17.50 10.35 -7.31
CA GLY A 328 18.61 11.07 -7.93
C GLY A 328 19.48 10.26 -8.92
N PRO A 329 19.98 9.06 -8.58
CA PRO A 329 20.72 8.22 -9.52
C PRO A 329 19.93 7.81 -10.76
N LEU A 330 18.65 7.43 -10.62
CA LEU A 330 17.77 7.10 -11.74
C LEU A 330 17.38 8.33 -12.57
N ALA A 331 17.11 9.47 -11.93
CA ALA A 331 16.84 10.73 -12.62
C ALA A 331 18.05 11.16 -13.49
N ARG A 332 19.28 10.96 -13.01
CA ARG A 332 20.51 11.19 -13.80
C ARG A 332 20.71 10.17 -14.92
N ALA A 333 20.13 8.99 -14.80
CA ALA A 333 20.14 7.96 -15.83
C ALA A 333 19.04 8.15 -16.88
N ALA A 334 18.09 9.06 -16.68
CA ALA A 334 17.03 9.35 -17.62
C ALA A 334 17.57 9.81 -18.97
N ALA A 335 17.05 9.23 -20.06
CA ALA A 335 17.49 9.54 -21.43
C ALA A 335 16.29 9.99 -22.29
N PRO A 336 16.28 11.22 -22.81
CA PRO A 336 17.36 12.23 -22.77
C PRO A 336 17.51 12.94 -21.41
N ASP A 337 16.42 13.10 -20.65
CA ASP A 337 16.37 13.69 -19.32
C ASP A 337 15.07 13.24 -18.61
N THR A 338 14.89 13.58 -17.33
CA THR A 338 13.69 13.19 -16.56
C THR A 338 12.38 13.70 -17.19
N PRO A 339 12.25 14.99 -17.57
CA PRO A 339 11.03 15.46 -18.24
C PRO A 339 10.74 14.76 -19.58
N GLY A 340 11.78 14.45 -20.36
CA GLY A 340 11.68 13.70 -21.61
C GLY A 340 11.23 12.26 -21.41
N VAL A 341 11.80 11.57 -20.41
CA VAL A 341 11.34 10.23 -20.01
C VAL A 341 9.89 10.26 -19.52
N PHE A 342 9.51 11.28 -18.76
CA PHE A 342 8.12 11.43 -18.30
C PHE A 342 7.17 11.64 -19.47
N ALA A 343 7.47 12.58 -20.37
CA ALA A 343 6.66 12.85 -21.55
C ALA A 343 6.55 11.63 -22.47
N GLY A 344 7.67 10.96 -22.73
CA GLY A 344 7.71 9.74 -23.54
C GLY A 344 6.88 8.61 -22.93
N SER A 345 7.00 8.39 -21.62
CA SER A 345 6.26 7.37 -20.89
C SER A 345 4.76 7.66 -20.87
N ALA A 346 4.37 8.90 -20.54
CA ALA A 346 2.98 9.34 -20.55
C ALA A 346 2.36 9.23 -21.95
N ASN A 347 3.08 9.62 -23.00
CA ASN A 347 2.63 9.50 -24.38
C ASN A 347 2.48 8.05 -24.83
N SER A 348 3.41 7.17 -24.45
CA SER A 348 3.35 5.74 -24.78
C SER A 348 2.10 5.09 -24.19
N VAL A 349 1.78 5.40 -22.93
CA VAL A 349 0.57 4.86 -22.29
C VAL A 349 -0.69 5.54 -22.85
N ALA A 350 -0.67 6.85 -23.06
CA ALA A 350 -1.80 7.57 -23.66
C ALA A 350 -2.17 7.01 -25.03
N GLU A 351 -1.19 6.70 -25.88
CA GLU A 351 -1.40 6.05 -27.18
C GLU A 351 -2.05 4.67 -27.04
N ARG A 352 -1.56 3.84 -26.11
CA ARG A 352 -2.15 2.53 -25.79
C ARG A 352 -3.60 2.65 -25.30
N LEU A 353 -3.90 3.69 -24.53
CA LEU A 353 -5.25 4.03 -24.08
C LEU A 353 -6.10 4.69 -25.20
N GLY A 354 -5.53 4.93 -26.38
CA GLY A 354 -6.15 5.61 -27.51
C GLY A 354 -6.55 7.06 -27.21
N CYS A 355 -5.69 7.77 -26.49
CA CYS A 355 -5.79 9.18 -26.17
C CYS A 355 -4.76 10.02 -26.96
N PRO A 356 -5.02 11.31 -27.17
CA PRO A 356 -4.00 12.24 -27.61
C PRO A 356 -2.82 12.29 -26.62
N ALA A 357 -1.64 12.60 -27.16
CA ALA A 357 -0.42 12.82 -26.38
C ALA A 357 -0.68 13.76 -25.19
N VAL A 358 -0.01 13.46 -24.08
CA VAL A 358 -0.11 14.18 -22.81
C VAL A 358 1.08 15.12 -22.64
N GLY A 359 2.28 14.67 -23.01
CA GLY A 359 3.50 15.47 -22.99
C GLY A 359 3.96 15.89 -24.38
N PRO A 360 4.92 16.82 -24.45
CA PRO A 360 5.56 17.21 -25.71
C PRO A 360 6.19 16.00 -26.41
N ARG A 361 6.24 16.05 -27.75
CA ARG A 361 7.01 15.09 -28.55
C ARG A 361 8.41 15.67 -28.72
N GLY A 362 9.42 14.92 -28.27
CA GLY A 362 10.83 15.19 -28.58
C GLY A 362 11.17 14.83 -30.00
#